data_AF-A0A523L9L5-F1
#
_entry.id   AF-A0A523L9L5-F1
#
_cell.length_a   1.000
_cell.length_b   1.000
_cell.length_c   1.000
_cell.angle_alpha   90.00
_cell.angle_beta   90.00
_cell.angle_gamma   90.00
#
_symmetry.space_group_name_H-M   'P 1'
#
loop_
_entity.id
_entity.type
_entity.pdbx_description
1 polymer ?
#
loop_
_entity_poly.entity_id
_entity_poly.type
_entity_poly.pdbx_seq_one_letter_code
_entity_poly.pdbx_strand_id
1 'polypeptide(L)'
;MRTSALFRSTRSYGLLLTTLLLSSVLLADDLTDSDSLVCYGWSASVCSIEGECENTAPWQLDMPDFLRLDLRARIVTSTETAPEERETVIQTLVRENGTIVLQGREGERAYSWLIVEATGEGTLTMSTPGEGITVFTLCTPTENL
;
A
#
# COMPACT_ATOMS: atom_id res chain seq x y z
N MET A 1 -46.17 46.87 -47.50
CA MET A 1 -45.48 47.37 -46.29
C MET A 1 -45.16 46.16 -45.41
N ARG A 2 -43.84 45.84 -45.24
CA ARG A 2 -43.20 44.77 -44.41
C ARG A 2 -43.46 43.31 -44.84
N THR A 3 -42.60 42.53 -45.51
CA THR A 3 -41.24 41.98 -45.25
C THR A 3 -41.00 41.24 -43.93
N SER A 4 -40.41 40.03 -44.08
CA SER A 4 -39.56 39.26 -43.15
C SER A 4 -40.24 38.63 -41.93
N ALA A 5 -39.85 37.47 -41.40
CA ALA A 5 -38.96 36.37 -41.79
C ALA A 5 -39.12 35.35 -40.64
N LEU A 6 -39.06 34.05 -40.95
CA LEU A 6 -38.88 32.99 -39.95
C LEU A 6 -37.59 33.27 -39.16
N PHE A 7 -37.66 33.47 -37.84
CA PHE A 7 -36.49 33.47 -36.97
C PHE A 7 -36.67 32.47 -35.82
N ARG A 8 -35.89 31.41 -35.97
CA ARG A 8 -35.63 30.28 -35.07
C ARG A 8 -35.10 30.79 -33.72
N SER A 9 -35.64 30.31 -32.61
CA SER A 9 -35.10 30.57 -31.27
C SER A 9 -35.02 29.30 -30.44
N THR A 10 -34.11 28.40 -30.83
CA THR A 10 -33.46 27.44 -29.93
C THR A 10 -32.41 28.19 -29.11
N ARG A 11 -32.67 28.39 -27.83
CA ARG A 11 -31.72 29.01 -26.89
C ARG A 11 -31.92 28.35 -25.52
N SER A 12 -30.81 28.04 -24.84
CA SER A 12 -30.71 27.65 -23.41
C SER A 12 -30.44 26.18 -23.04
N TYR A 13 -29.59 25.45 -23.78
CA TYR A 13 -28.99 24.18 -23.28
C TYR A 13 -27.47 24.09 -23.49
N GLY A 14 -26.79 25.24 -23.62
CA GLY A 14 -25.37 25.28 -23.99
C GLY A 14 -24.37 25.40 -22.83
N LEU A 15 -24.81 25.50 -21.57
CA LEU A 15 -23.93 25.92 -20.47
C LEU A 15 -23.82 24.97 -19.27
N LEU A 16 -24.30 23.73 -19.37
CA LEU A 16 -24.25 22.76 -18.25
C LEU A 16 -23.26 21.61 -18.44
N LEU A 17 -22.52 21.52 -19.55
CA LEU A 17 -21.66 20.37 -19.86
C LEU A 17 -20.14 20.55 -19.60
N THR A 18 -19.68 21.72 -19.17
CA THR A 18 -18.23 22.01 -19.11
C THR A 18 -17.55 21.78 -17.76
N THR A 19 -18.26 21.40 -16.69
CA THR A 19 -17.69 21.34 -15.33
C THR A 19 -17.36 19.93 -14.80
N LEU A 20 -17.47 18.86 -15.59
CA LEU A 20 -17.32 17.47 -15.09
C LEU A 20 -15.99 16.75 -15.42
N LEU A 21 -14.92 17.46 -15.81
CA LEU A 21 -13.66 16.83 -16.24
C LEU A 21 -12.46 17.02 -15.29
N LEU A 22 -12.67 17.52 -14.08
CA LEU A 22 -11.65 17.45 -13.02
C LEU A 22 -11.86 16.16 -12.22
N SER A 23 -11.72 15.02 -12.89
CA SER A 23 -11.46 13.76 -12.18
C SER A 23 -10.08 13.89 -11.59
N SER A 24 -9.98 14.22 -10.30
CA SER A 24 -8.74 14.10 -9.55
C SER A 24 -8.32 12.64 -9.65
N VAL A 25 -7.29 12.38 -10.46
CA VAL A 25 -6.59 11.10 -10.46
C VAL A 25 -5.98 11.02 -9.07
N LEU A 26 -6.55 10.16 -8.22
CA LEU A 26 -5.87 9.71 -7.01
C LEU A 26 -4.65 8.95 -7.53
N LEU A 27 -3.52 9.63 -7.64
CA LEU A 27 -2.25 8.97 -7.85
C LEU A 27 -1.99 8.21 -6.55
N ALA A 28 -1.87 6.89 -6.64
CA ALA A 28 -1.26 6.14 -5.57
C ALA A 28 0.14 6.72 -5.32
N ASP A 29 0.59 6.73 -4.07
CA ASP A 29 1.92 7.23 -3.75
C ASP A 29 2.96 6.33 -4.42
N ASP A 30 3.60 6.87 -5.45
CA ASP A 30 4.68 6.21 -6.18
C ASP A 30 5.92 6.13 -5.27
N LEU A 31 6.43 4.92 -5.08
CA LEU A 31 7.59 4.65 -4.23
C LEU A 31 8.92 4.72 -4.97
N THR A 32 8.89 4.99 -6.27
CA THR A 32 10.09 5.07 -7.11
C THR A 32 11.10 6.04 -6.50
N ASP A 33 12.36 5.60 -6.40
CA ASP A 33 13.48 6.33 -5.78
C ASP A 33 13.35 6.65 -4.28
N SER A 34 12.29 6.18 -3.61
CA SER A 34 12.15 6.33 -2.16
C SER A 34 12.90 5.23 -1.41
N ASP A 35 13.74 5.61 -0.47
CA ASP A 35 14.45 4.68 0.40
C ASP A 35 13.87 4.58 1.82
N SER A 36 12.82 5.36 2.11
CA SER A 36 12.20 5.41 3.43
C SER A 36 10.69 5.34 3.29
N LEU A 37 10.11 4.22 3.71
CA LEU A 37 8.68 3.92 3.55
C LEU A 37 8.00 3.80 4.90
N VAL A 38 6.71 4.13 4.94
CA VAL A 38 5.81 3.74 6.03
C VAL A 38 4.72 2.86 5.45
N CYS A 39 4.49 1.71 6.07
CA CYS A 39 3.56 0.70 5.62
C CYS A 39 2.51 0.40 6.68
N TYR A 40 1.26 0.29 6.27
CA TYR A 40 0.11 -0.10 7.08
C TYR A 40 -0.34 -1.52 6.72
N GLY A 41 -0.69 -2.31 7.73
CA GLY A 41 -1.30 -3.64 7.55
C GLY A 41 -2.80 -3.53 7.27
N TRP A 42 -3.23 -3.84 6.05
CA TRP A 42 -4.63 -3.76 5.64
C TRP A 42 -5.48 -4.93 6.11
N SER A 43 -5.02 -6.15 5.88
CA SER A 43 -5.69 -7.38 6.29
C SER A 43 -4.68 -8.51 6.45
N ALA A 44 -5.03 -9.54 7.23
CA ALA A 44 -4.18 -10.69 7.45
C ALA A 44 -4.94 -12.01 7.34
N SER A 45 -4.19 -13.08 7.05
CA SER A 45 -4.66 -14.45 7.22
C SER A 45 -3.56 -15.29 7.85
N VAL A 46 -3.98 -16.25 8.69
CA VAL A 46 -3.11 -17.26 9.30
C VAL A 46 -3.59 -18.61 8.80
N CYS A 47 -2.66 -19.42 8.31
CA CYS A 47 -2.90 -20.77 7.83
C CYS A 47 -2.09 -21.77 8.65
N SER A 48 -2.73 -22.87 9.06
CA SER A 48 -2.08 -23.99 9.73
C SER A 48 -1.51 -25.01 8.72
N ILE A 49 -0.66 -25.91 9.19
CA ILE A 49 -0.20 -27.08 8.41
C ILE A 49 -1.32 -28.09 8.11
N GLU A 50 -2.40 -28.06 8.87
CA GLU A 50 -3.59 -28.90 8.69
C GLU A 50 -4.49 -28.38 7.55
N GLY A 51 -4.22 -27.16 7.07
CA GLY A 51 -4.81 -26.57 5.87
C GLY A 51 -5.97 -25.62 6.15
N GLU A 52 -6.28 -25.36 7.42
CA GLU A 52 -7.22 -24.32 7.81
C GLU A 52 -6.58 -22.94 7.67
N CYS A 53 -7.29 -22.00 7.06
CA CYS A 53 -6.89 -20.60 6.98
C CYS A 53 -8.00 -19.72 7.54
N GLU A 54 -7.63 -18.81 8.43
CA GLU A 54 -8.55 -17.86 9.04
C GLU A 54 -8.14 -16.44 8.65
N ASN A 55 -9.14 -15.60 8.37
CA ASN A 55 -8.92 -14.17 8.20
C ASN A 55 -8.88 -13.54 9.58
N THR A 56 -7.87 -12.71 9.82
CA THR A 56 -7.69 -11.99 11.07
C THR A 56 -7.29 -10.56 10.79
N ALA A 57 -7.41 -9.73 11.81
CA ALA A 57 -6.89 -8.37 11.73
C ALA A 57 -5.41 -8.32 12.15
N PRO A 58 -4.57 -7.50 11.51
CA PRO A 58 -3.15 -7.41 11.84
C PRO A 58 -2.86 -7.15 13.33
N TRP A 59 -3.64 -6.31 14.01
CA TRP A 59 -3.46 -6.03 15.44
C TRP A 59 -3.73 -7.24 16.35
N GLN A 60 -4.48 -8.25 15.88
CA GLN A 60 -4.66 -9.51 16.62
C GLN A 60 -3.42 -10.41 16.56
N LEU A 61 -2.49 -10.10 15.66
CA LEU A 61 -1.19 -10.77 15.50
C LEU A 61 -0.04 -9.99 16.16
N ASP A 62 -0.37 -9.03 17.04
CA ASP A 62 0.58 -8.08 17.65
C ASP A 62 1.39 -7.28 16.61
N MET A 63 0.85 -7.11 15.40
CA MET A 63 1.45 -6.24 14.39
C MET A 63 1.17 -4.77 14.74
N PRO A 64 2.19 -3.90 14.78
CA PRO A 64 2.01 -2.46 14.90
C PRO A 64 1.14 -1.91 13.77
N ASP A 65 0.40 -0.83 14.02
CA ASP A 65 -0.41 -0.16 12.99
C ASP A 65 0.45 0.24 11.78
N PHE A 66 1.64 0.78 12.05
CA PHE A 66 2.59 1.18 11.02
C PHE A 66 3.97 0.59 11.25
N LEU A 67 4.58 0.13 10.16
CA LEU A 67 5.97 -0.28 10.06
C LEU A 67 6.74 0.75 9.24
N ARG A 68 7.91 1.16 9.72
CA ARG A 68 8.84 2.02 8.97
C ARG A 68 9.93 1.16 8.35
N LEU A 69 10.19 1.36 7.07
CA LEU A 69 11.23 0.67 6.34
C LEU A 69 12.31 1.68 5.97
N ASP A 70 13.54 1.44 6.38
CA ASP A 70 14.72 2.11 5.86
C ASP A 70 15.45 1.13 4.92
N LEU A 71 15.29 1.34 3.61
CA LEU A 71 15.85 0.47 2.58
C LEU A 71 17.37 0.64 2.45
N ARG A 72 17.91 1.82 2.82
CA ARG A 72 19.36 2.07 2.84
C ARG A 72 20.02 1.40 4.03
N ALA A 73 19.46 1.61 5.22
CA ALA A 73 19.95 0.98 6.45
C ALA A 73 19.59 -0.51 6.52
N ARG A 74 18.64 -0.96 5.69
CA ARG A 74 18.11 -2.33 5.65
C ARG A 74 17.48 -2.74 6.97
N ILE A 75 16.63 -1.87 7.51
CA ILE A 75 15.93 -2.08 8.79
C ILE A 75 14.44 -1.87 8.60
N VAL A 76 13.64 -2.72 9.23
CA VAL A 76 12.20 -2.50 9.47
C VAL A 76 12.04 -2.19 10.95
N THR A 77 11.39 -1.07 11.28
CA THR A 77 11.06 -0.72 12.67
C THR A 77 9.56 -0.61 12.88
N SER A 78 9.10 -0.98 14.06
CA SER A 78 7.76 -0.59 14.51
C SER A 78 7.73 0.93 14.74
N THR A 79 6.66 1.61 14.32
CA THR A 79 6.50 3.03 14.64
C THR A 79 6.30 3.28 16.13
N GLU A 80 6.49 4.54 16.57
CA GLU A 80 6.43 4.96 17.98
C GLU A 80 5.10 4.65 18.71
N THR A 81 4.05 4.31 17.96
CA THR A 81 2.77 3.89 18.53
C THR A 81 2.77 2.44 19.05
N ALA A 82 3.80 1.66 18.71
CA ALA A 82 3.95 0.29 19.20
C ALA A 82 4.36 0.28 20.69
N PRO A 83 3.83 -0.66 21.49
CA PRO A 83 4.16 -0.77 22.92
C PRO A 83 5.63 -1.14 23.17
N GLU A 84 6.30 -1.74 22.19
CA GLU A 84 7.74 -2.02 22.19
C GLU A 84 8.32 -1.66 20.83
N GLU A 85 9.43 -0.93 20.83
CA GLU A 85 10.19 -0.66 19.61
C GLU A 85 10.92 -1.94 19.21
N ARG A 86 10.55 -2.49 18.05
CA ARG A 86 11.13 -3.71 17.48
C ARG A 86 11.81 -3.34 16.17
N GLU A 87 13.04 -3.79 16.02
CA GLU A 87 13.82 -3.66 14.80
C GLU A 87 14.09 -5.04 14.20
N THR A 88 13.86 -5.16 12.89
CA THR A 88 14.12 -6.38 12.13
C THR A 88 15.07 -6.06 10.98
N VAL A 89 16.13 -6.84 10.82
CA VAL A 89 17.12 -6.65 9.74
C VAL A 89 16.61 -7.22 8.42
N ILE A 90 16.74 -6.45 7.34
CA ILE A 90 16.51 -6.87 5.96
C ILE A 90 17.80 -7.52 5.43
N GLN A 91 17.75 -8.84 5.24
CA GLN A 91 18.91 -9.62 4.78
C GLN A 91 19.05 -9.54 3.25
N THR A 92 17.93 -9.59 2.54
CA THR A 92 17.84 -9.46 1.09
C THR A 92 16.95 -8.27 0.74
N LEU A 93 17.46 -7.39 -0.11
CA LEU A 93 16.73 -6.27 -0.70
C LEU A 93 16.98 -6.31 -2.21
N VAL A 94 15.93 -6.51 -2.99
CA VAL A 94 15.97 -6.45 -4.45
C VAL A 94 14.94 -5.43 -4.90
N ARG A 95 15.37 -4.46 -5.70
CA ARG A 95 14.49 -3.47 -6.33
C ARG A 95 14.66 -3.59 -7.84
N GLU A 96 13.71 -4.25 -8.49
CA GLU A 96 13.76 -4.53 -9.93
C GLU A 96 12.35 -4.58 -10.51
N ASN A 97 12.20 -4.17 -11.77
CA ASN A 97 10.94 -4.26 -12.52
C ASN A 97 9.72 -3.60 -11.83
N GLY A 98 9.93 -2.47 -11.14
CA GLY A 98 8.87 -1.74 -10.44
C GLY A 98 8.38 -2.40 -9.15
N THR A 99 9.18 -3.33 -8.59
CA THR A 99 8.88 -4.01 -7.33
C THR A 99 10.07 -3.96 -6.38
N ILE A 100 9.77 -3.94 -5.09
CA ILE A 100 10.72 -4.04 -4.00
C ILE A 100 10.45 -5.37 -3.29
N VAL A 101 11.46 -6.23 -3.19
CA VAL A 101 11.41 -7.49 -2.48
C VAL A 101 12.37 -7.43 -1.29
N LEU A 102 11.82 -7.61 -0.09
CA LEU A 102 12.53 -7.65 1.19
C LEU A 102 12.43 -9.06 1.75
N GLN A 103 13.53 -9.61 2.25
CA GLN A 103 13.49 -10.91 2.94
C GLN A 103 14.45 -10.92 4.11
N GLY A 104 14.12 -11.74 5.10
CA GLY A 104 14.99 -11.95 6.24
C GLY A 104 14.44 -12.97 7.22
N ARG A 105 15.05 -12.99 8.40
CA ARG A 105 14.64 -13.81 9.53
C ARG A 105 14.69 -13.01 10.82
N GLU A 106 13.71 -13.24 11.68
CA GLU A 106 13.63 -12.69 13.03
C GLU A 106 13.37 -13.87 13.98
N GLY A 107 14.39 -14.26 14.74
CA GLY A 107 14.39 -15.51 15.51
C GLY A 107 14.11 -16.74 14.62
N GLU A 108 13.11 -17.54 14.99
CA GLU A 108 12.70 -18.74 14.24
C GLU A 108 11.74 -18.46 13.08
N ARG A 109 11.42 -17.18 12.82
CA ARG A 109 10.48 -16.75 11.79
C ARG A 109 11.25 -16.30 10.56
N ALA A 110 10.84 -16.76 9.38
CA ALA A 110 11.32 -16.23 8.11
C ALA A 110 10.24 -15.33 7.51
N TYR A 111 10.62 -14.24 6.86
CA TYR A 111 9.67 -13.35 6.21
C TYR A 111 10.11 -12.98 4.79
N SER A 112 9.12 -12.69 3.96
CA SER A 112 9.28 -12.16 2.61
C SER A 112 8.22 -11.10 2.36
N TRP A 113 8.61 -9.95 1.83
CA TRP A 113 7.71 -8.85 1.55
C TRP A 113 7.93 -8.37 0.13
N LEU A 114 6.91 -8.45 -0.70
CA LEU A 114 6.90 -7.85 -2.04
C LEU A 114 6.04 -6.59 -2.00
N ILE A 115 6.54 -5.49 -2.55
CA ILE A 115 5.85 -4.21 -2.65
C ILE A 115 5.90 -3.74 -4.11
N VAL A 116 4.78 -3.33 -4.66
CA VAL A 116 4.68 -2.71 -6.00
C VAL A 116 4.93 -1.21 -5.86
N GLU A 117 5.93 -0.68 -6.56
CA GLU A 117 6.33 0.72 -6.39
C GLU A 117 5.26 1.71 -6.85
N ALA A 118 4.58 1.40 -7.95
CA ALA A 118 3.58 2.29 -8.55
C ALA A 118 2.31 2.47 -7.70
N THR A 119 2.04 1.56 -6.75
CA THR A 119 0.80 1.58 -5.95
C THR A 119 1.03 1.57 -4.45
N GLY A 120 2.23 1.18 -4.00
CA GLY A 120 2.53 0.91 -2.60
C GLY A 120 1.88 -0.36 -2.06
N GLU A 121 1.12 -1.09 -2.88
CA GLU A 121 0.51 -2.36 -2.46
C GLU A 121 1.60 -3.40 -2.20
N GLY A 122 1.49 -4.09 -1.09
CA GLY A 122 2.44 -5.12 -0.72
C GLY A 122 1.79 -6.36 -0.14
N THR A 123 2.56 -7.44 -0.17
CA THR A 123 2.22 -8.72 0.47
C THR A 123 3.42 -9.14 1.31
N LEU A 124 3.25 -9.09 2.61
CA LEU A 124 4.18 -9.61 3.60
C LEU A 124 3.75 -11.03 3.97
N THR A 125 4.64 -11.99 3.81
CA THR A 125 4.46 -13.36 4.29
C THR A 125 5.46 -13.65 5.38
N MET A 126 5.02 -14.41 6.38
CA MET A 126 5.87 -14.89 7.46
C MET A 126 5.62 -16.37 7.66
N SER A 127 6.70 -17.15 7.67
CA SER A 127 6.68 -18.58 7.89
C SER A 127 7.22 -18.90 9.27
N THR A 128 6.48 -19.72 10.00
CA THR A 128 6.87 -20.28 11.29
C THR A 128 6.68 -21.80 11.27
N PRO A 129 7.18 -22.56 12.27
CA PRO A 129 6.94 -24.00 12.33
C PRO A 129 5.44 -24.33 12.41
N GLY A 130 4.89 -24.90 11.34
CA GLY A 130 3.50 -25.35 11.28
C GLY A 130 2.45 -24.28 10.97
N GLU A 131 2.84 -23.02 10.80
CA GLU A 131 1.93 -21.92 10.47
C GLU A 131 2.54 -20.96 9.44
N GLY A 132 1.70 -20.46 8.53
CA GLY A 132 2.02 -19.39 7.58
C GLY A 132 1.10 -18.20 7.80
N ILE A 133 1.67 -17.00 7.78
CA ILE A 133 0.94 -15.75 7.95
C ILE A 133 1.12 -14.94 6.67
N THR A 134 0.04 -14.35 6.16
CA THR A 134 0.06 -13.40 5.05
C THR A 134 -0.62 -12.12 5.49
N VAL A 135 0.03 -10.99 5.26
CA VAL A 135 -0.49 -9.65 5.53
C VAL A 135 -0.44 -8.85 4.23
N PHE A 136 -1.58 -8.28 3.83
CA PHE A 136 -1.64 -7.31 2.75
C PHE A 136 -1.36 -5.93 3.31
N THR A 137 -0.51 -5.16 2.62
CA THR A 137 -0.01 -3.88 3.11
C THR A 137 -0.19 -2.77 2.10
N LEU A 138 -0.24 -1.54 2.57
CA LEU A 138 -0.14 -0.34 1.75
C LEU A 138 0.99 0.54 2.28
N CYS A 139 1.90 0.93 1.41
CA CYS A 139 3.09 1.70 1.74
C CYS A 139 3.08 3.07 1.05
N THR A 140 3.68 4.06 1.68
CA THR A 140 3.88 5.43 1.15
C THR A 140 5.29 5.92 1.51
N PRO A 141 5.91 6.82 0.72
CA PRO A 141 7.14 7.49 1.12
C PRO A 141 6.95 8.23 2.45
N THR A 142 7.95 8.16 3.32
CA THR A 142 7.89 8.85 4.62
C THR A 142 7.81 10.37 4.47
N GLU A 143 8.32 10.92 3.37
CA GLU A 143 8.28 12.37 3.08
C GLU A 143 6.88 12.92 2.77
N ASN A 144 5.89 12.05 2.56
CA ASN A 144 4.49 12.43 2.33
C ASN A 144 3.64 12.43 3.62
N LEU A 145 4.24 12.16 4.79
CA LEU A 145 3.61 12.11 6.12
C LEU A 145 4.09 13.26 7.02
#